data_AF-A0A3N8MJK4-F1
#
_entry.id   AF-A0A3N8MJK4-F1
#
_cell.length_a   1.000
_cell.length_b   1.000
_cell.length_c   1.000
_cell.angle_alpha   90.00
_cell.angle_beta   90.00
_cell.angle_gamma   90.00
#
_symmetry.space_group_name_H-M   'P 1'
#
loop_
_entity.id
_entity.type
_entity.pdbx_description
1 polymer ?
#
loop_
_entity_poly.entity_id
_entity_poly.type
_entity_poly.pdbx_seq_one_letter_code
_entity_poly.pdbx_strand_id
1 'polypeptide(L)'
;MQTVPAPPRHNYALNQDGTYGYEPALSEDDIRSGKAVKSLVMMRYVGLRNGTYVLLVLNDDNPNVTSRITCQAPCNFAKSEIMAGDSVVKTETLRVVPNSMIGAMLEDAMAGQLSPYGQQLPTMSQYANNTEPANVPSAAPSPDTAPQAAPVQVSASTSPAGAGALQQTSFDCGKAKSIPEYLICHDPDLAASDRDLAVAYQQAKDAVVDKAAFTERVRKQWNFREKNCHDKECLASWYAYQKRVLTKIAQTGDVSARDD
;
A
#
# COMPACT_ATOMS: atom_id res chain seq x y z
N MET A 1 13.10 -38.41 -9.41
CA MET A 1 12.81 -37.71 -8.14
C MET A 1 12.98 -36.23 -8.39
N GLN A 2 11.88 -35.48 -8.49
CA GLN A 2 11.95 -34.02 -8.63
C GLN A 2 12.28 -33.43 -7.26
N THR A 3 13.45 -32.82 -7.14
CA THR A 3 13.84 -32.09 -5.93
C THR A 3 12.99 -30.82 -5.84
N VAL A 4 12.09 -30.77 -4.87
CA VAL A 4 11.37 -29.54 -4.52
C VAL A 4 12.44 -28.50 -4.09
N PRO A 5 12.52 -27.33 -4.73
CA PRO A 5 13.43 -26.27 -4.28
C PRO A 5 13.10 -25.91 -2.82
N ALA A 6 14.11 -25.83 -1.97
CA ALA A 6 13.92 -25.31 -0.62
C ALA A 6 13.29 -23.90 -0.72
N PRO A 7 12.27 -23.58 0.10
CA PRO A 7 11.68 -22.26 0.09
C PRO A 7 12.76 -21.20 0.34
N PRO A 8 12.63 -20.00 -0.25
CA PRO A 8 13.56 -18.91 0.00
C PRO A 8 13.73 -18.68 1.50
N ARG A 9 14.97 -18.62 1.98
CA ARG A 9 15.23 -18.27 3.37
C ARG A 9 15.05 -16.77 3.50
N HIS A 10 13.97 -16.37 4.16
CA HIS A 10 13.77 -15.02 4.64
C HIS A 10 14.19 -14.93 6.12
N ASN A 11 14.50 -13.73 6.57
CA ASN A 11 14.91 -13.45 7.94
C ASN A 11 13.74 -12.96 8.83
N TYR A 12 12.66 -12.43 8.24
CA TYR A 12 11.48 -12.05 9.03
C TYR A 12 10.81 -13.27 9.70
N ALA A 13 10.32 -13.08 10.93
CA ALA A 13 9.59 -14.09 11.70
C ALA A 13 8.08 -14.00 11.48
N LEU A 14 7.59 -12.82 11.08
CA LEU A 14 6.17 -12.54 10.86
C LEU A 14 6.00 -11.67 9.61
N ASN A 15 4.95 -11.94 8.83
CA ASN A 15 4.48 -11.05 7.77
C ASN A 15 2.96 -10.91 7.91
N GLN A 16 2.50 -9.67 8.11
CA GLN A 16 1.09 -9.30 8.16
C GLN A 16 0.88 -8.11 7.23
N ASP A 17 0.22 -8.37 6.10
CA ASP A 17 -0.18 -7.35 5.12
C ASP A 17 0.97 -6.43 4.66
N GLY A 18 2.16 -7.01 4.44
CA GLY A 18 3.36 -6.26 4.02
C GLY A 18 4.07 -5.52 5.15
N THR A 19 3.67 -5.78 6.40
CA THR A 19 4.43 -5.42 7.61
C THR A 19 5.17 -6.66 8.11
N TYR A 20 6.49 -6.56 8.20
CA TYR A 20 7.40 -7.64 8.52
C TYR A 20 7.97 -7.49 9.92
N GLY A 21 7.86 -8.53 10.75
CA GLY A 21 8.41 -8.55 12.10
C GLY A 21 9.74 -9.29 12.16
N TYR A 22 10.75 -8.65 12.76
CA TYR A 22 12.09 -9.21 12.95
C TYR A 22 12.38 -9.39 14.44
N GLU A 23 12.95 -10.53 14.81
CA GLU A 23 13.34 -10.81 16.19
C GLU A 23 14.68 -10.12 16.51
N PRO A 24 14.71 -9.18 17.47
CA PRO A 24 15.97 -8.58 17.88
C PRO A 24 16.75 -9.55 18.75
N ALA A 25 18.08 -9.55 18.60
CA ALA A 25 18.96 -10.33 19.46
C ALA A 25 18.78 -9.97 20.96
N LEU A 26 18.87 -10.98 21.81
CA LEU A 26 18.95 -10.83 23.26
C LEU A 26 20.35 -10.33 23.63
N SER A 27 20.42 -9.35 24.54
CA SER A 27 21.68 -8.95 25.16
C SER A 27 22.12 -9.94 26.24
N GLU A 28 23.39 -9.90 26.66
CA GLU A 28 23.88 -10.70 27.79
C GLU A 28 23.09 -10.43 29.09
N ASP A 29 22.67 -9.18 29.28
CA ASP A 29 21.82 -8.76 30.39
C ASP A 29 20.40 -9.32 30.29
N ASP A 30 19.81 -9.34 29.09
CA ASP A 30 18.52 -9.98 28.85
C ASP A 30 18.61 -11.48 29.24
N ILE A 31 19.67 -12.18 28.81
CA ILE A 31 19.88 -13.60 29.12
C ILE A 31 20.07 -13.79 30.64
N ARG A 32 20.91 -12.98 31.26
CA ARG A 32 21.21 -13.04 32.71
C ARG A 32 19.99 -12.77 33.57
N SER A 33 19.07 -11.93 33.10
CA SER A 33 17.78 -11.66 33.77
C SER A 33 16.69 -12.68 33.46
N GLY A 34 17.00 -13.75 32.71
CA GLY A 34 16.06 -14.82 32.37
C GLY A 34 15.06 -14.45 31.27
N LYS A 35 15.31 -13.38 30.51
CA LYS A 35 14.44 -12.95 29.41
C LYS A 35 14.66 -13.85 28.20
N ALA A 36 13.63 -14.61 27.84
CA ALA A 36 13.69 -15.58 26.75
C ALA A 36 13.41 -14.97 25.37
N VAL A 37 12.64 -13.86 25.30
CA VAL A 37 12.23 -13.24 24.03
C VAL A 37 12.11 -11.72 24.16
N LYS A 38 12.21 -11.02 23.03
CA LYS A 38 11.95 -9.58 22.89
C LYS A 38 10.81 -9.39 21.88
N SER A 39 10.08 -8.30 22.02
CA SER A 39 9.06 -7.91 21.04
C SER A 39 9.68 -7.80 19.65
N LEU A 40 8.91 -8.19 18.63
CA LEU A 40 9.31 -8.06 17.23
C LEU A 40 9.50 -6.59 16.90
N VAL A 41 10.53 -6.29 16.11
CA VAL A 41 10.68 -4.99 15.48
C VAL A 41 9.94 -5.03 14.16
N MET A 42 8.86 -4.28 14.08
CA MET A 42 8.00 -4.22 12.90
C MET A 42 8.55 -3.24 11.87
N MET A 43 8.57 -3.65 10.61
CA MET A 43 9.04 -2.81 9.51
C MET A 43 8.17 -2.98 8.27
N ARG A 44 8.17 -1.96 7.41
CA ARG A 44 7.51 -1.97 6.11
C ARG A 44 8.54 -1.66 5.04
N TYR A 45 8.55 -2.47 3.98
CA TYR A 45 9.37 -2.21 2.82
C TYR A 45 8.63 -1.25 1.89
N VAL A 46 9.23 -0.10 1.57
CA VAL A 46 8.63 0.89 0.65
C VAL A 46 9.00 0.61 -0.80
N GLY A 47 10.01 -0.24 -1.05
CA GLY A 47 10.51 -0.53 -2.38
C GLY A 47 11.89 0.04 -2.68
N LEU A 48 12.31 -0.11 -3.94
CA LEU A 48 13.54 0.43 -4.51
C LEU A 48 13.21 1.75 -5.24
N ARG A 49 13.72 2.88 -4.73
CA ARG A 49 13.55 4.22 -5.33
C ARG A 49 14.87 4.75 -5.83
N ASN A 50 14.99 5.04 -7.13
CA ASN A 50 16.23 5.58 -7.73
C ASN A 50 17.48 4.77 -7.32
N GLY A 51 17.37 3.43 -7.34
CA GLY A 51 18.46 2.52 -6.93
C GLY A 51 18.69 2.42 -5.41
N THR A 52 17.86 3.05 -4.59
CA THR A 52 17.97 3.08 -3.13
C THR A 52 16.82 2.28 -2.50
N TYR A 53 17.13 1.25 -1.72
CA TYR A 53 16.16 0.52 -0.92
C TYR A 53 15.65 1.43 0.19
N VAL A 54 14.34 1.42 0.44
CA VAL A 54 13.71 2.24 1.48
C VAL A 54 12.91 1.35 2.42
N LEU A 55 13.29 1.35 3.69
CA LEU A 55 12.62 0.64 4.77
C LEU A 55 12.05 1.66 5.77
N LEU A 56 10.89 1.36 6.35
CA LEU A 56 10.31 2.09 7.47
C LEU A 56 10.22 1.14 8.66
N VAL A 57 11.01 1.41 9.70
CA VAL A 57 10.94 0.69 10.98
C VAL A 57 9.98 1.43 11.89
N LEU A 58 8.92 0.73 12.29
CA LEU A 58 7.84 1.24 13.11
C LEU A 58 8.25 1.23 14.58
N ASN A 59 7.73 2.19 15.34
CA ASN A 59 7.92 2.25 16.78
C ASN A 59 6.58 1.96 17.46
N ASP A 60 6.50 0.82 18.14
CA ASP A 60 5.27 0.37 18.80
C ASP A 60 4.90 1.24 20.01
N ASP A 61 5.89 1.85 20.68
CA ASP A 61 5.67 2.72 21.84
C ASP A 61 5.18 4.11 21.44
N ASN A 62 5.61 4.61 20.27
CA ASN A 62 5.20 5.90 19.74
C ASN A 62 5.00 5.83 18.21
N PRO A 63 3.77 5.64 17.73
CA PRO A 63 3.50 5.49 16.31
C PRO A 63 3.81 6.76 15.49
N ASN A 64 3.97 7.92 16.13
CA ASN A 64 4.37 9.15 15.45
C ASN A 64 5.87 9.19 15.15
N VAL A 65 6.64 8.25 15.68
CA VAL A 65 8.09 8.13 15.46
C VAL A 65 8.35 6.92 14.58
N THR A 66 9.00 7.13 13.44
CA THR A 66 9.35 6.05 12.52
C THR A 66 10.81 6.22 12.11
N SER A 67 11.57 5.13 12.02
CA SER A 67 12.94 5.20 11.49
C SER A 67 12.96 4.82 10.02
N ARG A 68 13.34 5.75 9.15
CA ARG A 68 13.55 5.48 7.73
C ARG A 68 14.98 5.02 7.49
N ILE A 69 15.15 3.81 6.99
CA ILE A 69 16.46 3.26 6.61
C ILE A 69 16.57 3.24 5.10
N THR A 70 17.65 3.80 4.56
CA THR A 70 17.92 3.83 3.12
C THR A 70 19.33 3.40 2.77
N CYS A 71 19.49 2.61 1.72
CA CYS A 71 20.80 2.24 1.19
C CYS A 71 20.75 1.92 -0.30
N GLN A 72 21.87 2.09 -0.99
CA GLN A 72 22.05 1.59 -2.35
C GLN A 72 22.82 0.27 -2.30
N ALA A 73 22.49 -0.68 -3.18
CA ALA A 73 23.23 -1.94 -3.28
C ALA A 73 24.74 -1.66 -3.44
N PRO A 74 25.62 -2.39 -2.73
CA PRO A 74 25.39 -3.61 -1.94
C PRO A 74 25.03 -3.37 -0.45
N CYS A 75 24.56 -2.17 -0.10
CA CYS A 75 24.08 -1.81 1.24
C CYS A 75 25.10 -1.99 2.37
N ASN A 76 26.41 -1.84 2.11
CA ASN A 76 27.45 -1.82 3.14
C ASN A 76 27.24 -0.73 4.20
N PHE A 77 26.59 0.36 3.80
CA PHE A 77 26.20 1.47 4.65
C PHE A 77 24.75 1.84 4.37
N ALA A 78 24.03 2.22 5.42
CA ALA A 78 22.67 2.69 5.35
C ALA A 78 22.54 4.03 6.07
N LYS A 79 21.77 4.94 5.49
CA LYS A 79 21.34 6.16 6.16
C LYS A 79 20.10 5.85 6.99
N SER A 80 20.17 6.12 8.28
CA SER A 80 19.06 6.03 9.23
C SER A 80 18.56 7.43 9.56
N GLU A 81 17.26 7.66 9.37
CA GLU A 81 16.60 8.91 9.67
C GLU A 81 15.44 8.67 10.63
N ILE A 82 15.51 9.24 11.84
CA ILE A 82 14.39 9.19 12.78
C ILE A 82 13.43 10.31 12.41
N MET A 83 12.22 9.92 11.99
CA MET A 83 11.12 10.81 11.62
C MET A 83 10.19 10.99 12.82
N ALA A 84 9.77 12.22 13.09
CA ALA A 84 8.63 12.52 13.97
C ALA A 84 7.56 13.25 13.14
N GLY A 85 6.51 12.53 12.74
CA GLY A 85 5.63 12.95 11.65
C GLY A 85 6.42 13.18 10.36
N ASP A 86 6.28 14.37 9.76
CA ASP A 86 6.94 14.72 8.49
C ASP A 86 8.40 15.22 8.65
N SER A 87 8.86 15.43 9.89
CA SER A 87 10.17 16.04 10.14
C SER A 87 11.24 14.99 10.44
N VAL A 88 12.41 15.12 9.81
CA VAL A 88 13.62 14.37 10.17
C VAL A 88 14.20 14.97 11.44
N VAL A 89 14.18 14.23 12.55
CA VAL A 89 14.70 14.67 13.85
C VAL A 89 16.17 14.30 14.02
N LYS A 90 16.58 13.16 13.45
CA LYS A 90 17.96 12.68 13.54
C LYS A 90 18.37 11.99 12.26
N THR A 91 19.61 12.16 11.83
CA THR A 91 20.21 11.44 10.69
C THR A 91 21.54 10.83 11.12
N GLU A 92 21.72 9.55 10.82
CA GLU A 92 22.95 8.80 11.11
C GLU A 92 23.32 7.91 9.93
N THR A 93 24.62 7.69 9.73
CA THR A 93 25.11 6.69 8.76
C THR A 93 25.55 5.46 9.54
N LEU A 94 24.89 4.34 9.28
CA LEU A 94 25.12 3.06 9.93
C LEU A 94 25.94 2.16 9.01
N ARG A 95 26.90 1.44 9.58
CA ARG A 95 27.52 0.30 8.90
C ARG A 95 26.57 -0.89 8.99
N VAL A 96 26.19 -1.45 7.85
CA VAL A 96 25.33 -2.63 7.82
C VAL A 96 26.21 -3.87 7.95
N VAL A 97 25.82 -4.77 8.84
CA VAL A 97 26.48 -6.06 9.03
C VAL A 97 25.47 -7.19 8.87
N PRO A 98 25.80 -8.32 8.22
CA PRO A 98 24.85 -9.39 7.90
C PRO A 98 24.06 -9.90 9.10
N ASN A 99 24.73 -10.12 10.24
CA ASN A 99 24.09 -10.65 11.45
C ASN A 99 23.43 -9.57 12.33
N SER A 100 23.18 -8.38 11.78
CA SER A 100 22.40 -7.36 12.49
C SER A 100 20.96 -7.35 12.01
N MET A 101 20.06 -6.85 12.85
CA MET A 101 18.65 -6.69 12.52
C MET A 101 18.43 -5.85 11.24
N ILE A 102 19.14 -4.73 11.10
CA ILE A 102 19.06 -3.90 9.87
C ILE A 102 19.65 -4.65 8.67
N GLY A 103 20.70 -5.44 8.89
CA GLY A 103 21.28 -6.32 7.87
C GLY A 103 20.26 -7.32 7.34
N ALA A 104 19.62 -8.07 8.23
CA ALA A 104 18.56 -9.03 7.90
C ALA A 104 17.41 -8.39 7.09
N MET A 105 16.95 -7.20 7.51
CA MET A 105 15.90 -6.46 6.78
C MET A 105 16.33 -6.08 5.36
N LEU A 106 17.57 -5.62 5.20
CA LEU A 106 18.11 -5.22 3.90
C LEU A 106 18.45 -6.41 3.02
N GLU A 107 18.89 -7.53 3.59
CA GLU A 107 19.12 -8.78 2.87
C GLU A 107 17.81 -9.30 2.29
N ASP A 108 16.73 -9.35 3.07
CA ASP A 108 15.42 -9.75 2.58
C ASP A 108 14.93 -8.80 1.46
N ALA A 109 15.17 -7.50 1.59
CA ALA A 109 14.84 -6.52 0.56
C ALA A 109 15.65 -6.73 -0.73
N MET A 110 16.97 -6.89 -0.63
CA MET A 110 17.87 -7.12 -1.77
C MET A 110 17.64 -8.47 -2.45
N ALA A 111 17.24 -9.48 -1.68
CA ALA A 111 16.90 -10.82 -2.18
C ALA A 111 15.47 -10.91 -2.76
N GLY A 112 14.74 -9.79 -2.82
CA GLY A 112 13.37 -9.74 -3.36
C GLY A 112 12.35 -10.52 -2.54
N GLN A 113 12.62 -10.74 -1.24
CA GLN A 113 11.74 -11.49 -0.33
C GLN A 113 10.63 -10.63 0.28
N LEU A 114 10.77 -9.31 0.17
CA LEU A 114 9.80 -8.36 0.71
C LEU A 114 8.91 -7.83 -0.41
N SER A 115 7.60 -7.86 -0.17
CA SER A 115 6.62 -7.15 -0.97
C SER A 115 6.57 -5.69 -0.51
N PRO A 116 6.61 -4.72 -1.43
CA PRO A 116 6.39 -3.33 -1.05
C PRO A 116 5.03 -3.18 -0.37
N TYR A 117 5.01 -2.56 0.81
CA TYR A 117 3.81 -2.33 1.59
C TYR A 117 2.78 -1.53 0.76
N GLY A 118 1.49 -1.82 0.87
CA GLY A 118 0.46 -1.13 0.07
C GLY A 118 0.30 -1.62 -1.37
N GLN A 119 1.12 -2.56 -1.84
CA GLN A 119 0.81 -3.35 -3.05
C GLN A 119 0.09 -4.63 -2.61
N GLN A 120 -1.23 -4.72 -2.82
CA GLN A 120 -1.91 -6.01 -2.69
C GLN A 120 -1.38 -6.97 -3.77
N LEU A 121 -0.78 -8.08 -3.36
CA LEU A 121 -0.78 -9.29 -4.19
C LEU A 121 -2.26 -9.64 -4.44
N PRO A 122 -2.68 -9.92 -5.68
CA PRO A 122 -4.03 -10.37 -5.94
C PRO A 122 -4.27 -11.66 -5.14
N THR A 123 -5.07 -11.56 -4.08
CA THR A 123 -5.62 -12.73 -3.41
C THR A 123 -6.40 -13.50 -4.45
N MET A 124 -6.01 -14.77 -4.65
CA MET A 124 -6.83 -15.74 -5.38
C MET A 124 -8.13 -15.95 -4.59
N SER A 125 -9.08 -15.04 -4.76
CA SER A 125 -10.45 -15.21 -4.29
C SER A 125 -11.18 -16.11 -5.26
N GLN A 126 -11.08 -17.41 -4.95
CA GLN A 126 -12.22 -18.27 -4.74
C GLN A 126 -13.15 -18.48 -5.94
N TYR A 127 -12.87 -19.58 -6.63
CA TYR A 127 -13.91 -20.53 -7.02
C TYR A 127 -14.88 -20.74 -5.85
N ALA A 128 -16.01 -20.05 -5.89
CA ALA A 128 -17.21 -20.43 -5.17
C ALA A 128 -18.34 -20.48 -6.19
N ASN A 129 -18.62 -21.71 -6.59
CA ASN A 129 -19.69 -22.14 -7.46
C ASN A 129 -21.00 -21.43 -7.12
N ASN A 130 -21.56 -20.69 -8.08
CA ASN A 130 -23.00 -20.55 -8.20
C ASN A 130 -23.44 -21.25 -9.48
N THR A 131 -23.71 -22.55 -9.32
CA THR A 131 -24.68 -23.31 -10.08
C THR A 131 -26.05 -22.63 -9.99
N GLU A 132 -26.59 -22.19 -11.14
CA GLU A 132 -28.03 -22.17 -11.39
C GLU A 132 -28.30 -22.74 -12.80
N PRO A 133 -29.47 -23.36 -13.02
CA PRO A 133 -29.62 -24.45 -13.98
C PRO A 133 -29.90 -23.91 -15.39
N ALA A 134 -29.17 -24.44 -16.36
CA ALA A 134 -29.57 -24.35 -17.75
C ALA A 134 -30.85 -25.18 -17.97
N ASN A 135 -31.97 -24.48 -18.07
CA ASN A 135 -33.21 -25.02 -18.62
C ASN A 135 -32.98 -25.29 -20.11
N VAL A 136 -33.11 -26.55 -20.52
CA VAL A 136 -33.05 -27.00 -21.92
C VAL A 136 -34.48 -27.09 -22.45
N PRO A 137 -34.72 -26.66 -23.70
CA PRO A 137 -35.32 -27.63 -24.63
C PRO A 137 -34.48 -27.80 -25.90
N SER A 138 -34.42 -29.07 -26.27
CA SER A 138 -33.74 -29.66 -27.42
C SER A 138 -34.63 -29.59 -28.66
N ALA A 139 -34.06 -29.19 -29.80
CA ALA A 139 -34.48 -29.63 -31.14
C ALA A 139 -33.35 -29.38 -32.16
N ALA A 140 -32.89 -30.44 -32.81
CA ALA A 140 -31.92 -30.46 -33.92
C ALA A 140 -32.68 -30.74 -35.27
N PRO A 141 -32.01 -30.92 -36.43
CA PRO A 141 -31.15 -29.98 -37.18
C PRO A 141 -31.47 -29.92 -38.71
N SER A 142 -30.67 -29.12 -39.44
CA SER A 142 -30.21 -29.24 -40.86
C SER A 142 -30.68 -28.11 -41.82
N PRO A 143 -30.07 -27.93 -43.01
CA PRO A 143 -28.72 -27.41 -43.25
C PRO A 143 -28.73 -26.27 -44.32
N ASP A 144 -27.54 -25.89 -44.79
CA ASP A 144 -27.24 -25.00 -45.93
C ASP A 144 -27.10 -23.50 -45.65
N THR A 145 -25.85 -23.05 -45.50
CA THR A 145 -25.13 -22.23 -46.50
C THR A 145 -23.78 -21.77 -45.91
N ALA A 146 -22.67 -22.11 -46.58
CA ALA A 146 -21.32 -21.60 -46.31
C ALA A 146 -21.02 -20.36 -47.18
N PRO A 147 -19.84 -19.72 -47.10
CA PRO A 147 -19.17 -19.13 -45.95
C PRO A 147 -18.83 -17.64 -46.23
N GLN A 148 -18.90 -16.74 -45.25
CA GLN A 148 -18.30 -15.40 -45.38
C GLN A 148 -17.23 -15.18 -44.32
N ALA A 149 -16.00 -15.18 -44.80
CA ALA A 149 -14.79 -14.83 -44.08
C ALA A 149 -14.80 -13.33 -43.75
N ALA A 150 -14.70 -13.01 -42.47
CA ALA A 150 -14.21 -11.73 -41.97
C ALA A 150 -13.20 -12.02 -40.85
N PRO A 151 -12.09 -11.29 -40.79
CA PRO A 151 -10.91 -11.69 -40.02
C PRO A 151 -11.19 -11.64 -38.51
N VAL A 152 -10.92 -12.74 -37.83
CA VAL A 152 -10.79 -12.78 -36.38
C VAL A 152 -9.57 -11.92 -36.05
N GLN A 153 -9.79 -10.73 -35.51
CA GLN A 153 -8.71 -9.94 -34.95
C GLN A 153 -8.18 -10.70 -33.74
N VAL A 154 -7.04 -11.36 -33.96
CA VAL A 154 -6.18 -11.89 -32.92
C VAL A 154 -5.69 -10.68 -32.11
N SER A 155 -6.41 -10.30 -31.06
CA SER A 155 -5.83 -9.52 -29.98
C SER A 155 -4.92 -10.46 -29.18
N ALA A 156 -3.77 -10.79 -29.78
CA ALA A 156 -2.60 -11.19 -29.04
C ALA A 156 -2.06 -9.94 -28.35
N SER A 157 -2.44 -9.75 -27.10
CA SER A 157 -1.61 -9.02 -26.15
C SER A 157 -1.00 -10.05 -25.21
N THR A 158 -0.02 -10.78 -25.74
CA THR A 158 0.93 -11.52 -24.95
C THR A 158 1.83 -10.53 -24.21
N SER A 159 2.12 -10.85 -22.95
CA SER A 159 3.30 -10.47 -22.14
C SER A 159 3.06 -9.41 -21.07
N PRO A 160 3.91 -9.37 -20.03
CA PRO A 160 4.18 -10.42 -19.06
C PRO A 160 4.00 -9.88 -17.62
N ALA A 161 4.19 -10.72 -16.60
CA ALA A 161 4.31 -10.31 -15.21
C ALA A 161 5.26 -9.10 -15.06
N GLY A 162 4.81 -8.01 -14.45
CA GLY A 162 5.56 -6.78 -14.31
C GLY A 162 5.22 -6.09 -12.99
N ALA A 163 6.25 -5.56 -12.33
CA ALA A 163 6.16 -4.74 -11.12
C ALA A 163 4.92 -3.83 -11.14
N GLY A 164 4.12 -3.86 -10.06
CA GLY A 164 2.80 -3.26 -10.02
C GLY A 164 2.81 -1.80 -10.49
N ALA A 165 2.11 -1.55 -11.59
CA ALA A 165 1.97 -0.20 -12.14
C ALA A 165 1.31 0.71 -11.09
N LEU A 166 1.76 1.96 -11.05
CA LEU A 166 1.13 2.99 -10.22
C LEU A 166 -0.34 3.13 -10.65
N GLN A 167 -1.22 3.22 -9.67
CA GLN A 167 -2.63 3.45 -9.91
C GLN A 167 -2.85 4.87 -10.43
N GLN A 168 -3.90 5.05 -11.22
CA GLN A 168 -4.35 6.37 -11.60
C GLN A 168 -5.04 7.03 -10.40
N THR A 169 -4.57 8.17 -9.94
CA THR A 169 -5.17 8.91 -8.82
C THR A 169 -5.54 10.32 -9.25
N SER A 170 -6.13 11.11 -8.37
CA SER A 170 -6.40 12.54 -8.59
C SER A 170 -5.14 13.42 -8.47
N PHE A 171 -4.02 12.82 -8.08
CA PHE A 171 -2.71 13.45 -7.97
C PHE A 171 -1.65 12.68 -8.76
N ASP A 172 -0.44 13.23 -8.82
CA ASP A 172 0.67 12.64 -9.54
C ASP A 172 1.41 11.65 -8.65
N CYS A 173 1.21 10.36 -8.88
CA CYS A 173 1.88 9.30 -8.12
C CYS A 173 3.42 9.34 -8.22
N GLY A 174 3.99 9.94 -9.27
CA GLY A 174 5.43 10.17 -9.37
C GLY A 174 5.95 11.20 -8.35
N LYS A 175 5.05 11.96 -7.72
CA LYS A 175 5.36 12.98 -6.71
C LYS A 175 4.93 12.59 -5.29
N ALA A 176 4.46 11.36 -5.09
CA ALA A 176 4.04 10.87 -3.80
C ALA A 176 5.20 10.91 -2.78
N LYS A 177 4.97 11.61 -1.66
CA LYS A 177 5.96 11.88 -0.61
C LYS A 177 5.56 11.33 0.75
N SER A 178 4.26 11.13 0.99
CA SER A 178 3.75 10.65 2.27
C SER A 178 3.32 9.18 2.22
N ILE A 179 3.16 8.58 3.41
CA ILE A 179 2.65 7.20 3.56
C ILE A 179 1.24 7.08 2.96
N PRO A 180 0.28 7.98 3.26
CA PRO A 180 -1.01 8.01 2.58
C PRO A 180 -0.93 8.04 1.05
N GLU A 181 -0.16 8.97 0.49
CA GLU A 181 -0.04 9.10 -0.97
C GLU A 181 0.54 7.84 -1.61
N TYR A 182 1.53 7.23 -0.97
CA TYR A 182 2.09 5.96 -1.43
C TYR A 182 1.05 4.83 -1.39
N LEU A 183 0.33 4.68 -0.27
CA LEU A 183 -0.75 3.69 -0.16
C LEU A 183 -1.80 3.86 -1.27
N ILE A 184 -2.23 5.10 -1.52
CA ILE A 184 -3.22 5.41 -2.56
C ILE A 184 -2.68 5.07 -3.96
N CYS A 185 -1.39 5.30 -4.23
CA CYS A 185 -0.78 5.02 -5.52
C CYS A 185 -0.56 3.54 -5.83
N HIS A 186 -0.63 2.68 -4.81
CA HIS A 186 -0.29 1.26 -4.93
C HIS A 186 -1.46 0.32 -4.62
N ASP A 187 -2.58 0.85 -4.12
CA ASP A 187 -3.81 0.12 -3.81
C ASP A 187 -4.97 0.56 -4.73
N PRO A 188 -5.59 -0.35 -5.49
CA PRO A 188 -6.62 0.00 -6.46
C PRO A 188 -7.91 0.54 -5.82
N ASP A 189 -8.26 0.10 -4.62
CA ASP A 189 -9.47 0.54 -3.92
C ASP A 189 -9.30 1.95 -3.36
N LEU A 190 -8.12 2.24 -2.79
CA LEU A 190 -7.78 3.58 -2.33
C LEU A 190 -7.64 4.56 -3.50
N ALA A 191 -7.06 4.13 -4.62
CA ALA A 191 -6.99 4.95 -5.83
C ALA A 191 -8.38 5.27 -6.40
N ALA A 192 -9.31 4.31 -6.38
CA ALA A 192 -10.69 4.56 -6.75
C ALA A 192 -11.38 5.55 -5.81
N SER A 193 -11.19 5.37 -4.50
CA SER A 193 -11.72 6.28 -3.46
C SER A 193 -11.18 7.70 -3.63
N ASP A 194 -9.91 7.84 -4.03
CA ASP A 194 -9.29 9.14 -4.30
C ASP A 194 -9.91 9.87 -5.50
N ARG A 195 -10.12 9.16 -6.61
CA ARG A 195 -10.82 9.72 -7.79
C ARG A 195 -12.26 10.10 -7.46
N ASP A 196 -12.97 9.26 -6.73
CA ASP A 196 -14.34 9.53 -6.27
C ASP A 196 -14.41 10.78 -5.39
N LEU A 197 -13.45 10.92 -4.46
CA LEU A 197 -13.39 12.09 -3.59
C LEU A 197 -13.11 13.37 -4.39
N ALA A 198 -12.26 13.30 -5.42
CA ALA A 198 -11.98 14.44 -6.28
C ALA A 198 -13.25 14.94 -7.00
N VAL A 199 -14.12 14.03 -7.45
CA VAL A 199 -15.44 14.40 -8.01
C VAL A 199 -16.30 15.10 -6.96
N ALA A 200 -16.45 14.51 -5.77
CA ALA A 200 -17.23 15.10 -4.69
C ALA A 200 -16.68 16.46 -4.23
N TYR A 201 -15.36 16.62 -4.22
CA TYR A 201 -14.68 17.87 -3.92
C TYR A 201 -15.03 18.96 -4.92
N GLN A 202 -15.01 18.69 -6.23
CA GLN A 202 -15.38 19.71 -7.23
C GLN A 202 -16.85 20.11 -7.10
N GLN A 203 -17.75 19.15 -6.93
CA GLN A 203 -19.18 19.43 -6.73
C GLN A 203 -19.42 20.31 -5.49
N ALA A 204 -18.77 19.97 -4.37
CA ALA A 204 -18.85 20.77 -3.14
C ALA A 204 -18.24 22.16 -3.34
N LYS A 205 -17.08 22.23 -4.00
CA LYS A 205 -16.40 23.49 -4.31
C LYS A 205 -17.27 24.39 -5.15
N ASP A 206 -18.05 23.88 -6.10
CA ASP A 206 -18.92 24.69 -6.95
C ASP A 206 -20.15 25.20 -6.18
N ALA A 207 -20.75 24.35 -5.34
CA ALA A 207 -21.98 24.66 -4.61
C ALA A 207 -21.80 25.66 -3.44
N VAL A 208 -20.66 25.66 -2.75
CA VAL A 208 -20.49 26.47 -1.52
C VAL A 208 -20.42 27.96 -1.81
N VAL A 209 -21.10 28.76 -0.97
CA VAL A 209 -21.04 30.23 -1.06
C VAL A 209 -19.72 30.75 -0.48
N ASP A 210 -19.32 30.26 0.70
CA ASP A 210 -18.07 30.64 1.36
C ASP A 210 -16.91 29.73 0.92
N LYS A 211 -16.24 30.11 -0.17
CA LYS A 211 -15.09 29.37 -0.71
C LYS A 211 -13.90 29.36 0.27
N ALA A 212 -13.73 30.37 1.11
CA ALA A 212 -12.61 30.47 2.04
C ALA A 212 -12.78 29.48 3.21
N ALA A 213 -13.97 29.45 3.81
CA ALA A 213 -14.30 28.47 4.84
C ALA A 213 -14.21 27.03 4.30
N PHE A 214 -14.66 26.79 3.07
CA PHE A 214 -14.55 25.48 2.44
C PHE A 214 -13.09 25.04 2.26
N THR A 215 -12.24 25.94 1.74
CA THR A 215 -10.81 25.69 1.57
C THR A 215 -10.15 25.34 2.90
N GLU A 216 -10.46 26.10 3.96
CA GLU A 216 -9.90 25.83 5.29
C GLU A 216 -10.36 24.48 5.86
N ARG A 217 -11.65 24.14 5.67
CA ARG A 217 -12.19 22.84 6.12
C ARG A 217 -11.51 21.68 5.41
N VAL A 218 -11.38 21.74 4.08
CA VAL A 218 -10.74 20.67 3.30
C VAL A 218 -9.27 20.54 3.67
N ARG A 219 -8.56 21.67 3.84
CA ARG A 219 -7.16 21.69 4.29
C ARG A 219 -6.99 20.98 5.63
N LYS A 220 -7.87 21.23 6.60
CA LYS A 220 -7.85 20.55 7.90
C LYS A 220 -8.04 19.03 7.77
N GLN A 221 -8.98 18.60 6.92
CA GLN A 221 -9.25 17.18 6.69
C GLN A 221 -8.09 16.47 5.98
N TRP A 222 -7.46 17.13 5.00
CA TRP A 222 -6.26 16.63 4.35
C TRP A 222 -5.11 16.49 5.34
N ASN A 223 -4.84 17.54 6.14
CA ASN A 223 -3.80 17.50 7.17
C ASN A 223 -4.07 16.41 8.23
N PHE A 224 -5.33 16.14 8.56
CA PHE A 224 -5.69 15.03 9.44
C PHE A 224 -5.30 13.70 8.79
N ARG A 225 -5.66 13.47 7.53
CA ARG A 225 -5.29 12.25 6.81
C ARG A 225 -3.78 12.04 6.78
N GLU A 226 -3.02 13.08 6.41
CA GLU A 226 -1.56 13.02 6.33
C GLU A 226 -0.93 12.63 7.66
N LYS A 227 -1.47 13.12 8.77
CA LYS A 227 -0.90 12.90 10.11
C LYS A 227 -1.35 11.61 10.79
N ASN A 228 -2.55 11.14 10.52
CA ASN A 228 -3.18 10.10 11.35
C ASN A 228 -3.31 8.76 10.61
N CYS A 229 -3.40 8.75 9.28
CA CYS A 229 -3.58 7.51 8.55
C CYS A 229 -2.26 6.93 8.04
N HIS A 230 -2.00 5.69 8.44
CA HIS A 230 -0.78 4.95 8.10
C HIS A 230 -1.06 3.55 7.55
N ASP A 231 -2.32 3.20 7.35
CA ASP A 231 -2.78 1.91 6.83
C ASP A 231 -4.02 2.09 5.92
N LYS A 232 -4.41 0.98 5.28
CA LYS A 232 -5.54 0.97 4.33
C LYS A 232 -6.86 1.23 5.05
N GLU A 233 -7.06 0.65 6.23
CA GLU A 233 -8.29 0.74 7.01
C GLU A 233 -8.58 2.18 7.43
N CYS A 234 -7.57 2.92 7.91
CA CYS A 234 -7.72 4.33 8.25
C CYS A 234 -8.04 5.17 7.01
N LEU A 235 -7.31 4.97 5.90
CA LEU A 235 -7.55 5.72 4.67
C LEU A 235 -8.94 5.45 4.10
N ALA A 236 -9.36 4.19 4.04
CA ALA A 236 -10.70 3.80 3.58
C ALA A 236 -11.79 4.44 4.44
N SER A 237 -11.64 4.40 5.77
CA SER A 237 -12.57 5.04 6.71
C SER A 237 -12.63 6.56 6.52
N TRP A 238 -11.47 7.20 6.35
CA TRP A 238 -11.36 8.63 6.10
C TRP A 238 -12.01 9.03 4.77
N TYR A 239 -11.74 8.29 3.68
CA TYR A 239 -12.35 8.54 2.37
C TYR A 239 -13.86 8.41 2.43
N ALA A 240 -14.38 7.37 3.09
CA ALA A 240 -15.81 7.16 3.24
C ALA A 240 -16.49 8.32 3.98
N TYR A 241 -15.92 8.74 5.11
CA TYR A 241 -16.40 9.91 5.87
C TYR A 241 -16.34 11.19 5.03
N GLN A 242 -15.18 11.49 4.46
CA GLN A 242 -14.96 12.75 3.76
C GLN A 242 -15.82 12.83 2.49
N LYS A 243 -16.07 11.71 1.80
CA LYS A 243 -16.99 11.65 0.65
C LYS A 243 -18.41 12.01 1.08
N ARG A 244 -18.94 11.42 2.17
CA ARG A 244 -20.29 11.76 2.67
C ARG A 244 -20.42 13.23 3.05
N VAL A 245 -19.43 13.76 3.77
CA VAL A 245 -19.39 15.19 4.13
C VAL A 245 -19.39 16.07 2.89
N LEU A 246 -18.50 15.83 1.92
CA LEU A 246 -18.42 16.66 0.70
C LEU A 246 -19.68 16.55 -0.15
N THR A 247 -20.28 15.36 -0.27
CA THR A 247 -21.56 15.20 -0.95
C THR A 247 -22.68 16.01 -0.30
N LYS A 248 -22.76 16.03 1.05
CA LYS A 248 -23.75 16.84 1.76
C LYS A 248 -23.52 18.34 1.57
N ILE A 249 -22.26 18.77 1.59
CA ILE A 249 -21.87 20.16 1.27
C ILE A 249 -22.27 20.51 -0.17
N ALA A 250 -22.05 19.61 -1.13
CA ALA A 250 -22.43 19.81 -2.53
C ALA A 250 -23.95 19.97 -2.72
N GLN A 251 -24.75 19.26 -1.93
CA GLN A 251 -26.22 19.32 -2.00
C GLN A 251 -26.79 20.57 -1.33
N THR A 252 -26.15 21.06 -0.27
CA THR A 252 -26.71 22.12 0.58
C THR A 252 -26.04 23.49 0.37
N GLY A 253 -24.83 23.51 -0.16
CA GLY A 253 -23.96 24.69 -0.18
C GLY A 253 -23.44 25.11 1.20
N ASP A 254 -23.80 24.39 2.28
CA ASP A 254 -23.41 24.69 3.65
C ASP A 254 -22.07 24.03 4.00
N VAL A 255 -21.04 24.85 4.17
CA VAL A 255 -19.68 24.43 4.56
C VAL A 255 -19.66 23.76 5.95
N SER A 256 -20.64 24.04 6.81
CA SER A 256 -20.71 23.51 8.17
C SER A 256 -21.23 22.08 8.26
N ALA A 257 -21.89 21.57 7.20
CA ALA A 257 -22.53 20.26 7.15
C ALA A 257 -21.64 19.12 7.69
N ARG A 258 -22.24 18.21 8.45
CA ARG A 258 -21.57 17.05 9.08
C ARG A 258 -22.20 15.75 8.62
N ASP A 259 -21.42 14.68 8.74
CA ASP A 259 -21.90 13.31 8.61
C ASP A 259 -22.64 12.97 9.91
N ASP A 260 -23.96 12.83 9.84
CA ASP A 260 -24.85 12.58 10.98
C ASP A 260 -25.25 11.10 11.03
#